data_AF-A0A525KSF7-F1
#
_entry.id   AF-A0A525KSF7-F1
#
_cell.length_a   1.000
_cell.length_b   1.000
_cell.length_c   1.000
_cell.angle_alpha   90.00
_cell.angle_beta   90.00
_cell.angle_gamma   90.00
#
_symmetry.space_group_name_H-M   'P 1'
#
loop_
_entity.id
_entity.type
_entity.pdbx_description
1 polymer ?
#
loop_
_entity_poly.entity_id
_entity_poly.type
_entity_poly.pdbx_seq_one_letter_code
_entity_poly.pdbx_strand_id
1 'polypeptide(L)' 'MARKLHDGQNCGAPFPDLLQARCPEALPPLIERAAQRQCMSPAEYIRRSVFERLKADGIDAGASMVA' A
#
# COMPACT_ATOMS: atom_id res chain seq x y z
N MET A 1 -3.34 5.13 28.53
CA MET A 1 -4.45 4.63 27.70
C MET A 1 -3.85 3.89 26.51
N ALA A 2 -3.70 2.57 26.62
CA ALA A 2 -3.03 1.73 25.64
C ALA A 2 -3.98 1.42 24.46
N ARG A 3 -3.61 1.80 23.24
CA ARG A 3 -4.30 1.33 22.03
C ARG A 3 -3.66 -0.01 21.64
N LYS A 4 -4.40 -1.07 21.94
CA LYS A 4 -4.13 -2.46 21.56
C LYS A 4 -4.20 -2.52 20.03
N LEU A 5 -3.06 -2.63 19.35
CA LEU A 5 -3.01 -2.92 17.92
C LEU A 5 -3.39 -4.40 17.75
N HIS A 6 -4.48 -4.64 17.03
CA HIS A 6 -4.96 -5.97 16.69
C HIS A 6 -3.87 -6.75 15.97
N ASP A 7 -3.60 -7.95 16.49
CA ASP A 7 -2.99 -9.05 15.77
C ASP A 7 -3.97 -9.46 14.65
N GLY A 8 -3.66 -9.04 13.44
CA GLY A 8 -4.44 -9.30 12.23
C GLY A 8 -3.61 -10.10 11.24
N GLN A 9 -3.66 -11.42 11.40
CA GLN A 9 -3.34 -12.47 10.42
C GLN A 9 -2.86 -12.00 9.02
N ASN A 10 -1.55 -12.15 8.76
CA ASN A 10 -1.00 -12.14 7.40
C ASN A 10 -1.14 -13.53 6.77
N CYS A 11 -2.36 -13.89 6.37
CA CYS A 11 -2.61 -15.10 5.59
C CYS A 11 -2.27 -14.82 4.10
N GLY A 12 -0.98 -14.87 3.76
CA GLY A 12 -0.53 -15.12 2.39
C GLY A 12 -0.33 -13.93 1.44
N ALA A 13 0.17 -12.78 1.90
CA ALA A 13 0.56 -11.69 0.98
C ALA A 13 2.08 -11.70 0.66
N PRO A 14 2.51 -11.50 -0.60
CA PRO A 14 3.92 -11.52 -1.04
C PRO A 14 4.76 -10.29 -0.58
N PHE A 15 4.25 -9.51 0.38
CA PHE A 15 4.92 -8.33 0.92
C PHE A 15 5.03 -8.50 2.43
N PRO A 16 6.04 -9.23 2.92
CA PRO A 16 6.17 -9.55 4.35
C PRO A 16 6.61 -8.35 5.18
N ASP A 17 7.10 -7.27 4.56
CA ASP A 17 7.69 -6.14 5.26
C ASP A 17 6.69 -5.00 5.49
N LEU A 18 6.63 -4.52 6.72
CA LEU A 18 5.76 -3.43 7.13
C LEU A 18 6.42 -2.08 6.85
N LEU A 19 6.01 -1.42 5.76
CA LEU A 19 6.46 -0.06 5.45
C LEU A 19 5.65 0.99 6.23
N GLN A 20 6.34 1.80 7.03
CA GLN A 20 5.75 2.95 7.74
C GLN A 20 6.27 4.26 7.15
N ALA A 21 5.36 5.14 6.74
CA ALA A 21 5.68 6.45 6.19
C ALA A 21 4.90 7.55 6.93
N ARG A 22 5.54 8.70 7.13
CA ARG A 22 4.84 9.89 7.61
C ARG A 22 4.01 10.47 6.46
N CYS A 23 2.78 10.84 6.77
CA CYS A 23 1.88 11.47 5.81
C CYS A 23 1.10 12.61 6.47
N PRO A 24 0.59 13.58 5.69
CA PRO A 24 -0.36 14.56 6.18
C PRO A 24 -1.60 13.89 6.77
N GLU A 25 -2.21 14.50 7.78
CA GLU A 25 -3.40 13.96 8.47
C GLU A 25 -4.58 13.67 7.52
N ALA A 26 -4.68 14.43 6.42
CA ALA A 26 -5.73 14.28 5.43
C ALA A 26 -5.52 13.09 4.49
N LEU A 27 -4.30 12.53 4.41
CA LEU A 27 -3.98 11.50 3.42
C LEU A 27 -4.66 10.15 3.71
N PRO A 28 -4.62 9.59 4.93
CA PRO A 28 -5.28 8.32 5.23
C PRO A 28 -6.77 8.26 4.85
N PRO A 29 -7.63 9.23 5.26
CA PRO A 29 -9.06 9.16 4.91
C PRO A 29 -9.31 9.33 3.40
N LEU A 30 -8.43 10.03 2.67
CA LEU A 30 -8.52 10.13 1.21
C LEU A 30 -8.17 8.81 0.52
N ILE A 31 -7.15 8.10 1.00
CA ILE A 31 -6.78 6.77 0.50
C ILE A 31 -7.92 5.79 0.73
N GLU A 32 -8.52 5.77 1.93
CA GLU A 32 -9.64 4.88 2.24
C GLU A 32 -10.82 5.10 1.29
N ARG A 33 -11.20 6.36 1.06
CA ARG A 33 -12.27 6.71 0.11
C ARG A 33 -11.92 6.31 -1.32
N ALA A 34 -10.68 6.52 -1.76
CA ALA A 34 -10.25 6.17 -3.11
C ALA A 34 -10.21 4.65 -3.32
N ALA A 35 -9.73 3.90 -2.33
CA ALA A 35 -9.72 2.45 -2.34
C ALA A 35 -11.14 1.86 -2.38
N GLN A 36 -12.06 2.39 -1.57
CA GLN A 36 -13.48 2.01 -1.58
C GLN A 36 -14.13 2.23 -2.95
N ARG A 37 -13.88 3.37 -3.60
CA ARG A 37 -14.42 3.67 -4.94
C ARG A 37 -13.95 2.69 -6.02
N GLN A 38 -12.84 1.99 -5.78
CA GLN A 38 -12.27 1.02 -6.72
C GLN A 38 -12.46 -0.43 -6.26
N CYS A 39 -13.24 -0.67 -5.19
CA CYS A 39 -13.44 -2.00 -4.59
C CYS A 39 -12.11 -2.68 -4.21
N MET A 40 -11.16 -1.91 -3.66
CA MET A 40 -9.84 -2.39 -3.24
C MET A 40 -9.60 -2.11 -1.76
N SER A 41 -8.71 -2.89 -1.14
CA SER A 41 -8.18 -2.56 0.18
C SER A 41 -7.23 -1.36 0.10
N PRO A 42 -7.08 -0.55 1.17
CA PRO A 42 -6.14 0.59 1.18
C PRO A 42 -4.71 0.19 0.80
N ALA A 43 -4.21 -0.95 1.29
CA ALA A 43 -2.88 -1.45 0.94
C ALA A 43 -2.74 -1.79 -0.55
N GLU A 44 -3.76 -2.44 -1.14
CA GLU A 44 -3.80 -2.75 -2.58
C GLU A 44 -3.78 -1.47 -3.42
N TYR A 45 -4.61 -0.51 -3.04
CA TYR A 45 -4.69 0.79 -3.69
C TYR A 45 -3.35 1.53 -3.68
N ILE A 46 -2.65 1.54 -2.54
CA ILE A 46 -1.32 2.17 -2.42
C ILE A 46 -0.32 1.45 -3.33
N ARG A 47 -0.24 0.11 -3.28
CA ARG A 47 0.69 -0.66 -4.13
C ARG A 47 0.48 -0.38 -5.61
N ARG A 48 -0.78 -0.43 -6.07
CA ARG A 48 -1.14 -0.11 -7.45
C ARG A 48 -0.75 1.33 -7.82
N SER A 49 -1.05 2.28 -6.95
CA SER A 49 -0.74 3.70 -7.20
C SER A 49 0.76 3.95 -7.32
N VAL A 50 1.57 3.30 -6.47
CA VAL A 50 3.04 3.37 -6.54
C VAL A 50 3.56 2.73 -7.81
N PHE A 51 3.07 1.54 -8.17
CA PHE A 51 3.48 0.84 -9.39
C PHE A 51 3.19 1.66 -10.65
N GLU A 52 1.98 2.18 -10.77
CA GLU A 52 1.57 3.02 -11.90
C GLU A 52 2.43 4.30 -11.99
N ARG A 53 2.78 4.89 -10.84
CA ARG A 53 3.64 6.07 -10.80
C ARG A 53 5.06 5.74 -11.26
N LEU A 54 5.65 4.66 -10.75
CA LEU A 54 6.97 4.20 -11.17
C LEU A 54 7.02 3.94 -12.68
N LYS A 55 6.00 3.27 -13.22
CA LYS A 55 5.88 3.04 -14.66
C LYS A 55 5.79 4.34 -15.45
N ALA A 56 5.06 5.35 -14.96
CA ALA A 56 4.98 6.66 -15.58
C ALA A 56 6.32 7.43 -15.52
N ASP A 57 7.12 7.21 -14.48
CA ASP A 57 8.50 7.72 -14.36
C ASP A 57 9.52 6.87 -15.17
N GLY A 58 9.06 5.87 -15.94
CA GLY A 58 9.89 5.01 -16.79
C GLY A 58 10.62 3.89 -16.04
N ILE A 59 10.29 3.66 -14.77
CA ILE A 59 10.87 2.62 -13.93
C ILE A 59 9.99 1.37 -14.03
N ASP A 60 10.51 0.32 -14.67
CA ASP A 60 9.84 -0.98 -14.69
C ASP A 60 10.20 -1.79 -13.44
N ALA A 61 9.33 -1.72 -12.43
CA ALA A 61 9.48 -2.48 -11.18
C ALA A 61 9.18 -3.98 -11.33
N GLY A 62 8.80 -4.45 -12.53
CA GLY A 62 8.55 -5.87 -12.83
C GLY A 62 9.76 -6.60 -13.43
N ALA A 63 10.72 -5.87 -14.00
CA ALA A 63 11.85 -6.46 -14.70
C ALA A 63 12.99 -6.97 -13.79
N SER A 64 13.09 -6.50 -12.54
CA SER A 64 14.19 -6.83 -11.63
C SER A 64 13.84 -7.94 -10.64
N MET A 65 13.36 -9.09 -11.15
CA MET A 65 13.19 -10.33 -10.36
C MET A 65 14.17 -11.44 -10.77
N VAL A 66 15.26 -11.09 -11.47
CA VAL A 66 16.40 -11.97 -11.71
C VAL A 66 17.66 -11.29 -11.16
N ALA A 67 18.09 -11.75 -9.99
CA ALA A 67 19.47 -11.76 -9.52
C ALA A 67 19.60 -12.90 -8.51
#